data_AF-A0A1V6CSF3-F1
#
_entry.id   AF-A0A1V6CSF3-F1
#
_cell.length_a   1.000
_cell.length_b   1.000
_cell.length_c   1.000
_cell.angle_alpha   90.00
_cell.angle_beta   90.00
_cell.angle_gamma   90.00
#
_symmetry.space_group_name_H-M   'P 1'
#
loop_
_entity.id
_entity.type
_entity.pdbx_description
1 polymer ?
#
loop_
_entity_poly.entity_id
_entity_poly.type
_entity_poly.pdbx_seq_one_letter_code
_entity_poly.pdbx_strand_id
1 'polypeptide(L)'
;MLFIVEAMAVAGLGLIFFQQYSRMAGDAPAGAAEVTPPGRPAGTEIRVEGGLGVLREPRVVVEKSARRLAVYDGSKVIKTYAVIVGMNQGDKVREGDKSTPEGEFYVCMKNPTSKFVLSLGLSYPNAEDAARGLRDGLITQAQHDAIQAVLADGGWPDWYTRLGGEIMIHGCAGEREGTAGCVAMQDDDVRELFAAIPLGTPVEIRP
;
A
#
# COMPACT_ATOMS: atom_id res chain seq x y z
N MET A 1 8.61 32.57 -42.30
CA MET A 1 9.87 32.04 -41.74
C MET A 1 9.59 31.71 -40.29
N LEU A 2 9.35 30.43 -40.01
CA LEU A 2 8.91 29.87 -38.74
C LEU A 2 10.17 29.35 -38.04
N PHE A 3 10.48 29.84 -36.84
CA PHE A 3 11.52 29.22 -36.00
C PHE A 3 10.90 28.75 -34.69
N ILE A 4 10.96 27.43 -34.58
CA ILE A 4 10.57 26.55 -33.49
C ILE A 4 11.74 26.60 -32.50
N VAL A 5 11.48 26.79 -31.21
CA VAL A 5 12.48 26.51 -30.17
C VAL A 5 12.03 25.30 -29.37
N GLU A 6 12.89 24.30 -29.42
CA GLU A 6 12.70 22.93 -28.95
C GLU A 6 12.70 22.83 -27.42
N ALA A 7 11.82 21.96 -26.91
CA ALA A 7 11.91 21.40 -25.57
C ALA A 7 12.98 20.30 -25.57
N MET A 8 13.96 20.40 -24.68
CA MET A 8 14.96 19.35 -24.46
C MET A 8 14.93 18.86 -23.01
N ALA A 9 14.67 17.56 -22.91
CA ALA A 9 15.16 16.59 -21.92
C ALA A 9 14.59 16.60 -20.48
N VAL A 10 13.53 15.79 -20.27
CA VAL A 10 13.30 15.04 -19.01
C VAL A 10 13.31 13.55 -19.36
N ALA A 11 14.49 12.94 -19.50
CA ALA A 11 14.64 11.53 -19.88
C ALA A 11 15.43 10.68 -18.85
N GLY A 12 15.66 11.19 -17.63
CA GLY A 12 16.45 10.51 -16.60
C GLY A 12 15.64 9.65 -15.62
N LEU A 13 14.41 10.06 -15.27
CA LEU A 13 13.60 9.39 -14.22
C LEU A 13 12.75 8.23 -14.74
N GLY A 14 12.37 8.24 -16.03
CA GLY A 14 11.51 7.20 -16.61
C GLY A 14 12.22 5.85 -16.83
N LEU A 15 13.54 5.86 -17.03
CA LEU A 15 14.29 4.62 -17.30
C LEU A 15 14.53 3.77 -16.04
N ILE A 16 14.65 4.42 -14.87
CA ILE A 16 14.77 3.74 -13.57
C ILE A 16 13.42 3.09 -13.21
N PHE A 17 12.31 3.78 -13.45
CA PHE A 17 10.94 3.24 -13.30
C PHE A 17 10.72 1.97 -14.14
N PHE A 18 11.18 1.95 -15.39
CA PHE A 18 10.99 0.81 -16.28
C PHE A 18 11.90 -0.38 -15.97
N GLN A 19 13.16 -0.12 -15.61
CA GLN A 19 14.16 -1.18 -15.41
C GLN A 19 13.92 -2.00 -14.13
N GLN A 20 13.23 -1.42 -13.14
CA GLN A 20 12.86 -2.10 -11.90
C GLN A 20 11.53 -2.87 -12.02
N TYR A 21 10.58 -2.36 -12.82
CA TYR A 21 9.30 -3.03 -13.12
C TYR A 21 9.48 -4.37 -13.86
N SER A 22 10.40 -4.44 -14.83
CA SER A 22 10.63 -5.64 -15.65
C SER A 22 11.22 -6.85 -14.90
N ARG A 23 11.67 -6.69 -13.64
CA ARG A 23 12.17 -7.82 -12.83
C ARG A 23 11.07 -8.56 -12.06
N MET A 24 9.86 -8.00 -11.97
CA MET A 24 8.76 -8.57 -11.18
C MET A 24 7.76 -9.41 -12.00
N ALA A 25 7.73 -9.22 -13.32
CA ALA A 25 6.85 -9.92 -14.25
C ALA A 25 7.45 -11.28 -14.68
N GLY A 26 7.50 -12.25 -13.76
CA GLY A 26 7.89 -13.63 -14.04
C GLY A 26 6.77 -14.62 -13.75
N ASP A 27 6.30 -15.30 -14.81
CA ASP A 27 5.51 -16.54 -14.98
C ASP A 27 4.66 -17.07 -13.82
N ALA A 28 3.33 -17.13 -14.04
CA ALA A 28 2.38 -17.85 -13.20
C ALA A 28 1.90 -19.15 -13.90
N PRO A 29 1.84 -20.29 -13.19
CA PRO A 29 1.25 -21.51 -13.74
C PRO A 29 -0.29 -21.46 -13.71
N ALA A 30 -0.90 -22.02 -14.75
CA ALA A 30 -2.34 -22.19 -14.88
C ALA A 30 -2.84 -23.41 -14.10
N GLY A 31 -3.94 -23.23 -13.36
CA GLY A 31 -4.77 -24.33 -12.86
C GLY A 31 -4.76 -24.50 -11.34
N ALA A 32 -5.71 -23.86 -10.67
CA ALA A 32 -6.20 -24.32 -9.37
C ALA A 32 -7.72 -24.16 -9.37
N ALA A 33 -8.43 -25.28 -9.19
CA ALA A 33 -9.87 -25.35 -9.12
C ALA A 33 -10.40 -24.61 -7.89
N GLU A 34 -11.58 -24.01 -8.04
CA GLU A 34 -12.29 -23.23 -7.03
C GLU A 34 -12.77 -24.15 -5.90
N VAL A 35 -12.16 -24.02 -4.72
CA VAL A 35 -12.63 -24.67 -3.48
C VAL A 35 -13.24 -23.56 -2.63
N THR A 36 -14.54 -23.63 -2.37
CA THR A 36 -15.24 -22.64 -1.54
C THR A 36 -14.83 -22.83 -0.07
N PRO A 37 -14.24 -21.82 0.59
CA PRO A 37 -13.76 -21.95 1.97
C PRO A 37 -14.90 -21.85 3.00
N PRO A 38 -14.79 -22.54 4.16
CA PRO A 38 -15.77 -22.50 5.24
C PRO A 38 -15.90 -21.11 5.91
N GLY A 39 -17.12 -20.80 6.32
CA GLY A 39 -17.52 -19.49 6.85
C GLY A 39 -16.78 -19.02 8.10
N ARG A 40 -16.37 -17.75 8.07
CA ARG A 40 -15.72 -17.01 9.16
C ARG A 40 -16.70 -16.72 10.31
N PRO A 41 -16.27 -16.71 11.59
CA PRO A 41 -17.11 -16.26 12.70
C PRO A 41 -17.44 -14.76 12.59
N ALA A 42 -18.71 -14.45 12.84
CA ALA A 42 -19.32 -13.12 12.70
C ALA A 42 -18.78 -12.13 13.74
N GLY A 43 -17.81 -11.30 13.33
CA GLY A 43 -17.71 -9.94 13.85
C GLY A 43 -18.72 -9.09 13.10
N THR A 44 -19.42 -8.19 13.79
CA THR A 44 -20.48 -7.33 13.25
C THR A 44 -20.01 -6.56 12.01
N GLU A 45 -20.18 -7.15 10.82
CA GLU A 45 -19.92 -6.49 9.54
C GLU A 45 -21.04 -5.48 9.32
N ILE A 46 -20.77 -4.20 9.54
CA ILE A 46 -21.61 -3.14 8.99
C ILE A 46 -21.33 -3.10 7.49
N ARG A 47 -21.98 -3.98 6.73
CA ARG A 47 -22.09 -3.84 5.28
C ARG A 47 -23.04 -2.68 5.00
N VAL A 48 -22.49 -1.50 4.78
CA VAL A 48 -23.24 -0.41 4.16
C VAL A 48 -23.57 -0.91 2.74
N GLU A 49 -24.85 -1.17 2.46
CA GLU A 49 -25.28 -1.55 1.11
C GLU A 49 -24.99 -0.39 0.14
N GLY A 50 -24.33 -0.71 -0.98
CA GLY A 50 -23.82 0.27 -1.94
C GLY A 50 -22.30 0.20 -2.06
N GLY A 51 -21.79 0.26 -3.29
CA GLY A 51 -20.34 0.33 -3.51
C GLY A 51 -19.74 1.67 -3.10
N LEU A 52 -18.42 1.83 -3.20
CA LEU A 52 -17.76 3.10 -2.81
C LEU A 52 -18.26 4.33 -3.57
N GLY A 53 -18.74 4.16 -4.81
CA GLY A 53 -19.20 5.28 -5.64
C GLY A 53 -18.08 6.29 -5.94
N VAL A 54 -18.47 7.54 -6.21
CA VAL A 54 -17.52 8.65 -6.39
C VAL A 54 -17.22 9.29 -5.04
N LEU A 55 -15.96 9.28 -4.62
CA LEU A 55 -15.46 9.89 -3.39
C LEU A 55 -14.92 11.30 -3.68
N ARG A 56 -15.14 12.27 -2.79
CA ARG A 56 -14.68 13.66 -2.95
C ARG A 56 -13.39 13.95 -2.18
N GLU A 57 -13.32 13.48 -0.95
CA GLU A 57 -12.23 13.64 0.00
C GLU A 57 -11.91 12.26 0.62
N PRO A 58 -11.42 11.31 -0.20
CA PRO A 58 -11.19 9.95 0.26
C PRO A 58 -10.06 9.90 1.30
N ARG A 59 -10.23 9.04 2.29
CA ARG A 59 -9.14 8.57 3.16
C ARG A 59 -9.39 7.13 3.61
N VAL A 60 -8.32 6.42 3.89
CA VAL A 60 -8.35 5.03 4.34
C VAL A 60 -7.83 4.94 5.76
N VAL A 61 -8.48 4.14 6.60
CA VAL A 61 -7.99 3.81 7.94
C VAL A 61 -7.93 2.30 8.09
N VAL A 62 -6.79 1.78 8.50
CA VAL A 62 -6.60 0.36 8.83
C VAL A 62 -6.46 0.24 10.34
N GLU A 63 -7.27 -0.60 10.96
CA GLU A 63 -7.21 -0.91 12.39
C GLU A 63 -6.77 -2.37 12.54
N LYS A 64 -5.51 -2.58 12.93
CA LYS A 64 -4.86 -3.90 12.86
C LYS A 64 -5.50 -4.89 13.83
N SER A 65 -5.72 -4.50 15.08
CA SER A 65 -6.36 -5.34 16.11
C SER A 65 -7.81 -5.69 15.73
N ALA A 66 -8.52 -4.77 15.08
CA ALA A 66 -9.87 -5.00 14.59
C ALA A 66 -9.91 -5.75 13.25
N ARG A 67 -8.77 -5.95 12.59
CA ARG A 67 -8.64 -6.54 11.25
C ARG A 67 -9.62 -5.89 10.26
N ARG A 68 -9.69 -4.56 10.30
CA ARG A 68 -10.67 -3.77 9.54
C ARG A 68 -9.98 -2.65 8.77
N LEU A 69 -10.39 -2.45 7.52
CA LEU A 69 -10.10 -1.26 6.74
C LEU A 69 -11.39 -0.47 6.53
N ALA A 70 -11.38 0.82 6.84
CA ALA A 70 -12.49 1.73 6.62
C ALA A 70 -12.13 2.76 5.56
N VAL A 71 -13.04 2.96 4.60
CA VAL A 71 -12.96 4.04 3.62
C VAL A 71 -13.89 5.15 4.06
N TYR A 72 -13.35 6.36 4.14
CA TYR A 72 -14.10 7.57 4.45
C TYR A 72 -14.16 8.50 3.24
N ASP A 73 -15.19 9.34 3.22
CA ASP A 73 -15.30 10.54 2.40
C ASP A 73 -15.52 11.73 3.34
N GLY A 74 -14.49 12.57 3.52
CA GLY A 74 -14.42 13.55 4.58
C GLY A 74 -14.52 12.90 5.98
N SER A 75 -15.58 13.21 6.73
CA SER A 75 -15.82 12.67 8.07
C SER A 75 -16.69 11.39 8.09
N LYS A 76 -17.31 11.02 6.96
CA LYS A 76 -18.27 9.92 6.90
C LYS A 76 -17.58 8.62 6.52
N VAL A 77 -17.83 7.55 7.29
CA VAL A 77 -17.49 6.18 6.85
C VAL A 77 -18.42 5.79 5.71
N ILE A 78 -17.85 5.47 4.55
CA ILE A 78 -18.59 4.98 3.39
C ILE A 78 -18.74 3.47 3.46
N LYS A 79 -17.64 2.76 3.70
CA LYS A 79 -17.63 1.30 3.75
C LYS A 79 -16.48 0.77 4.60
N THR A 80 -16.66 -0.43 5.14
CA THR A 80 -15.61 -1.16 5.85
C THR A 80 -15.40 -2.54 5.24
N TYR A 81 -14.16 -3.00 5.28
CA TYR A 81 -13.70 -4.28 4.75
C TYR A 81 -12.97 -5.04 5.85
N ALA A 82 -13.09 -6.37 5.83
CA ALA A 82 -12.22 -7.21 6.62
C ALA A 82 -10.85 -7.34 5.95
N VAL A 83 -9.78 -7.27 6.74
CA VAL A 83 -8.41 -7.36 6.23
C VAL A 83 -7.56 -8.34 7.00
N ILE A 84 -6.45 -8.73 6.42
CA ILE A 84 -5.40 -9.52 7.04
C ILE A 84 -4.14 -8.67 7.04
N VAL A 85 -3.55 -8.50 8.22
CA VAL A 85 -2.36 -7.66 8.45
C VAL A 85 -1.14 -8.55 8.70
N GLY A 86 0.00 -7.93 8.98
CA GLY A 86 1.24 -8.60 9.32
C GLY A 86 1.07 -9.66 10.42
N MET A 87 1.89 -10.72 10.33
CA MET A 87 1.90 -11.80 11.32
C MET A 87 2.26 -11.31 12.73
N ASN A 88 3.11 -10.30 12.81
CA ASN A 88 3.57 -9.74 14.06
C ASN A 88 2.78 -8.47 14.45
N GLN A 89 2.64 -8.29 15.76
CA GLN A 89 2.00 -7.13 16.36
C GLN A 89 2.97 -5.94 16.44
N GLY A 90 2.41 -4.75 16.66
CA GLY A 90 3.16 -3.50 16.79
C GLY A 90 3.62 -2.93 15.45
N ASP A 91 4.28 -1.78 15.54
CA ASP A 91 4.81 -1.04 14.39
C ASP A 91 5.95 -1.79 13.70
N LYS A 92 6.08 -1.56 12.39
CA LYS A 92 7.15 -2.08 11.55
C LYS A 92 8.42 -1.26 11.79
N VAL A 93 9.52 -1.93 12.12
CA VAL A 93 10.80 -1.27 12.42
C VAL A 93 11.86 -1.62 11.38
N ARG A 94 11.80 -2.81 10.76
CA ARG A 94 12.81 -3.24 9.78
C ARG A 94 12.27 -4.21 8.75
N GLU A 95 13.02 -4.39 7.68
CA GLU A 95 12.76 -5.41 6.68
C GLU A 95 12.64 -6.81 7.32
N GLY A 96 11.64 -7.60 6.89
CA GLY A 96 11.44 -8.98 7.33
C GLY A 96 10.82 -9.18 8.73
N ASP A 97 10.49 -8.12 9.47
CA ASP A 97 9.88 -8.24 10.81
C ASP A 97 8.41 -8.69 10.81
N LYS A 98 7.78 -8.81 9.64
CA LYS A 98 6.39 -9.26 9.45
C LYS A 98 5.32 -8.42 10.15
N SER A 99 5.64 -7.19 10.55
CA SER A 99 4.67 -6.24 11.10
C SER A 99 4.13 -5.34 10.00
N THR A 100 2.83 -5.02 10.06
CA THR A 100 2.26 -3.92 9.28
C THR A 100 2.57 -2.60 10.00
N PRO A 101 3.12 -1.59 9.33
CA PRO A 101 3.51 -0.33 9.96
C PRO A 101 2.31 0.38 10.58
N GLU A 102 2.58 1.23 11.57
CA GLU A 102 1.61 2.13 12.20
C GLU A 102 1.97 3.57 11.88
N GLY A 103 0.97 4.44 11.77
CA GLY A 103 1.13 5.87 11.48
C GLY A 103 0.46 6.30 10.19
N GLU A 104 0.91 7.45 9.68
CA GLU A 104 0.31 8.13 8.53
C GLU A 104 1.11 7.88 7.25
N PHE A 105 0.40 7.51 6.19
CA PHE A 105 0.93 7.20 4.87
C PHE A 105 0.00 7.77 3.79
N TYR A 106 0.36 7.55 2.53
CA TYR A 106 -0.52 7.74 1.39
C TYR A 106 -0.30 6.64 0.35
N VAL A 107 -1.29 6.49 -0.54
CA VAL A 107 -1.15 5.61 -1.71
C VAL A 107 -0.19 6.25 -2.71
N CYS A 108 1.05 5.77 -2.77
CA CYS A 108 2.09 6.32 -3.64
C CYS A 108 2.20 5.57 -4.98
N MET A 109 1.60 4.39 -5.09
CA MET A 109 1.69 3.55 -6.30
C MET A 109 0.43 2.70 -6.49
N LYS A 110 0.06 2.43 -7.75
CA LYS A 110 -1.01 1.49 -8.11
C LYS A 110 -0.48 0.50 -9.13
N ASN A 111 -0.57 -0.78 -8.82
CA ASN A 111 -0.10 -1.86 -9.68
C ASN A 111 -1.29 -2.72 -10.18
N PRO A 112 -1.71 -2.55 -11.45
CA PRO A 112 -2.79 -3.31 -12.05
C PRO A 112 -2.39 -4.71 -12.55
N THR A 113 -1.09 -5.05 -12.55
CA THR A 113 -0.55 -6.34 -13.02
C THR A 113 -0.01 -7.18 -11.87
N SER A 114 -0.52 -6.94 -10.66
CA SER A 114 -0.08 -7.63 -9.45
C SER A 114 -0.35 -9.13 -9.51
N LYS A 115 0.59 -9.94 -9.01
CA LYS A 115 0.39 -11.38 -8.79
C LYS A 115 -0.69 -11.67 -7.72
N PHE A 116 -1.10 -10.64 -6.96
CA PHE A 116 -2.14 -10.70 -5.93
C PHE A 116 -3.41 -9.95 -6.37
N VAL A 117 -3.81 -10.11 -7.64
CA VAL A 117 -4.95 -9.44 -8.30
C VAL A 117 -4.69 -7.98 -8.60
N LEU A 118 -4.69 -7.12 -7.60
CA LEU A 118 -4.40 -5.69 -7.69
C LEU A 118 -3.65 -5.27 -6.43
N SER A 119 -2.88 -4.19 -6.49
CA SER A 119 -2.25 -3.65 -5.29
C SER A 119 -2.06 -2.14 -5.31
N LEU A 120 -2.22 -1.53 -4.15
CA LEU A 120 -1.95 -0.12 -3.87
C LEU A 120 -0.74 -0.05 -2.92
N GLY A 121 0.33 0.62 -3.32
CA GLY A 121 1.54 0.77 -2.51
C GLY A 121 1.46 1.96 -1.57
N LEU A 122 1.93 1.79 -0.34
CA LEU A 122 1.95 2.82 0.69
C LEU A 122 3.33 3.49 0.76
N SER A 123 3.32 4.77 1.13
CA SER A 123 4.51 5.59 1.35
C SER A 123 5.29 5.24 2.62
N TYR A 124 5.33 3.96 3.02
CA TYR A 124 6.23 3.47 4.06
C TYR A 124 7.64 3.31 3.47
N PRO A 125 8.71 3.70 4.17
CA PRO A 125 8.72 4.39 5.47
C PRO A 125 8.28 5.86 5.39
N ASN A 126 7.55 6.33 6.41
CA ASN A 126 7.23 7.75 6.55
C ASN A 126 8.39 8.53 7.25
N ALA A 127 8.17 9.83 7.50
CA ALA A 127 9.19 10.68 8.10
C ALA A 127 9.60 10.23 9.52
N GLU A 128 8.65 9.73 10.32
CA GLU A 128 8.91 9.23 11.67
C GLU A 128 9.68 7.91 11.63
N ASP A 129 9.32 7.00 10.70
CA ASP A 129 10.03 5.74 10.45
C ASP A 129 11.47 5.99 10.04
N ALA A 130 11.70 6.95 9.13
CA ALA A 130 13.04 7.34 8.71
C ALA A 130 13.83 7.92 9.88
N ALA A 131 13.23 8.81 10.68
CA ALA A 131 13.88 9.40 11.84
C ALA A 131 14.23 8.34 12.90
N ARG A 132 13.32 7.39 13.16
CA ARG A 132 13.57 6.23 14.03
C ARG A 132 14.70 5.36 13.48
N GLY A 133 14.64 5.02 12.20
CA GLY A 133 15.67 4.24 11.51
C GLY A 133 17.06 4.85 11.57
N LEU A 134 17.17 6.17 11.46
CA LEU A 134 18.43 6.90 11.58
C LEU A 134 18.96 6.84 13.02
N ARG A 135 18.10 7.12 14.02
CA ARG A 135 18.47 7.03 15.44
C ARG A 135 18.95 5.63 15.82
N ASP A 136 18.32 4.61 15.27
CA ASP A 136 18.61 3.20 15.59
C ASP A 136 19.75 2.62 14.72
N GLY A 137 20.33 3.41 13.81
CA GLY A 137 21.44 2.99 12.95
C GLY A 137 21.05 1.99 11.85
N LEU A 138 19.77 1.88 11.51
CA LEU A 138 19.25 1.04 10.43
C LEU A 138 19.50 1.67 9.06
N ILE A 139 19.42 3.00 8.98
CA ILE A 139 19.69 3.76 7.75
C ILE A 139 20.75 4.84 7.99
N THR A 140 21.40 5.25 6.92
CA THR A 140 22.37 6.35 6.94
C THR A 140 21.67 7.70 6.89
N GLN A 141 22.37 8.79 7.25
CA GLN A 141 21.87 10.15 7.09
C GLN A 141 21.44 10.44 5.64
N ALA A 142 22.21 9.97 4.66
CA ALA A 142 21.88 10.16 3.24
C ALA A 142 20.57 9.46 2.84
N GLN A 143 20.32 8.26 3.35
CA GLN A 143 19.05 7.54 3.13
C GLN A 143 17.89 8.26 3.82
N HIS A 144 18.08 8.73 5.05
CA HIS A 144 17.09 9.53 5.76
C HIS A 144 16.70 10.78 4.94
N ASP A 145 17.69 11.56 4.50
CA ASP A 145 17.46 12.81 3.78
C ASP A 145 16.79 12.56 2.43
N ALA A 146 17.15 11.47 1.74
CA ALA A 146 16.50 11.05 0.51
C ALA A 146 15.02 10.69 0.74
N ILE A 147 14.69 9.98 1.83
CA ILE A 147 13.29 9.67 2.18
C ILE A 147 12.53 10.97 2.47
N GLN A 148 13.08 11.89 3.27
CA GLN A 148 12.43 13.18 3.56
C GLN A 148 12.14 13.99 2.29
N ALA A 149 13.11 14.07 1.38
CA ALA A 149 12.95 14.80 0.12
C ALA A 149 11.81 14.22 -0.73
N VAL A 150 11.75 12.89 -0.88
CA VAL A 150 10.71 12.25 -1.70
C VAL A 150 9.32 12.36 -1.07
N LEU A 151 9.22 12.27 0.27
CA LEU A 151 7.95 12.44 0.98
C LEU A 151 7.40 13.88 0.84
N ALA A 152 8.28 14.90 0.82
CA ALA A 152 7.87 16.29 0.61
C ALA A 152 7.21 16.52 -0.75
N ASP A 153 7.59 15.73 -1.76
CA ASP A 153 7.04 15.79 -3.12
C ASP A 153 5.88 14.80 -3.35
N GLY A 154 5.45 14.06 -2.31
CA GLY A 154 4.41 13.03 -2.44
C GLY A 154 4.84 11.81 -3.25
N GLY A 155 6.14 11.56 -3.40
CA GLY A 155 6.69 10.45 -4.17
C GLY A 155 6.71 9.12 -3.41
N TRP A 156 7.46 8.14 -3.91
CA TRP A 156 7.63 6.83 -3.30
C TRP A 156 9.02 6.68 -2.63
N PRO A 157 9.11 6.41 -1.32
CA PRO A 157 10.40 6.22 -0.65
C PRO A 157 11.21 5.05 -1.25
N ASP A 158 12.52 5.06 -1.05
CA ASP A 158 13.36 3.90 -1.35
C ASP A 158 13.00 2.74 -0.43
N TRP A 159 12.37 1.71 -1.00
CA TRP A 159 11.89 0.52 -0.30
C TRP A 159 12.99 -0.51 0.01
N TYR A 160 14.22 -0.31 -0.48
CA TYR A 160 15.30 -1.28 -0.35
C TYR A 160 16.36 -0.86 0.69
N THR A 161 15.97 0.02 1.61
CA THR A 161 16.73 0.28 2.84
C THR A 161 16.45 -0.78 3.91
N ARG A 162 17.18 -0.80 5.03
CA ARG A 162 16.94 -1.77 6.12
C ARG A 162 15.60 -1.59 6.82
N LEU A 163 14.90 -0.47 6.61
CA LEU A 163 13.51 -0.30 7.08
C LEU A 163 12.56 -1.22 6.31
N GLY A 164 12.93 -1.60 5.09
CA GLY A 164 12.07 -2.28 4.14
C GLY A 164 11.08 -1.31 3.51
N GLY A 165 10.14 -1.87 2.76
CA GLY A 165 9.18 -1.14 1.97
C GLY A 165 8.14 -2.09 1.39
N GLU A 166 7.64 -1.77 0.20
CA GLU A 166 6.68 -2.60 -0.54
C GLU A 166 5.47 -3.00 0.34
N ILE A 167 5.04 -2.09 1.21
CA ILE A 167 3.83 -2.27 2.01
C ILE A 167 2.64 -1.99 1.11
N MET A 168 1.92 -3.05 0.75
CA MET A 168 0.83 -3.00 -0.20
C MET A 168 -0.51 -3.27 0.48
N ILE A 169 -1.57 -2.60 0.01
CA ILE A 169 -2.95 -3.08 0.14
C ILE A 169 -3.23 -3.92 -1.11
N HIS A 170 -3.51 -5.21 -0.96
CA HIS A 170 -3.65 -6.12 -2.10
C HIS A 170 -4.76 -7.17 -1.91
N GLY A 171 -5.14 -7.86 -3.00
CA GLY A 171 -6.11 -8.96 -2.98
C GLY A 171 -5.51 -10.26 -2.44
N CYS A 172 -6.06 -11.40 -2.82
CA CYS A 172 -5.55 -12.72 -2.46
C CYS A 172 -5.43 -12.93 -0.94
N ALA A 173 -6.37 -12.40 -0.15
CA ALA A 173 -6.43 -12.70 1.29
C ALA A 173 -6.44 -14.21 1.55
N GLY A 174 -7.33 -14.95 0.90
CA GLY A 174 -7.51 -16.39 1.16
C GLY A 174 -7.80 -16.65 2.65
N GLU A 175 -7.28 -17.77 3.17
CA GLU A 175 -7.43 -18.17 4.58
C GLU A 175 -6.16 -17.89 5.43
N ARG A 176 -5.25 -17.03 4.96
CA ARG A 176 -3.97 -16.82 5.65
C ARG A 176 -4.16 -16.18 7.03
N GLU A 177 -3.32 -16.55 7.98
CA GLU A 177 -3.39 -15.97 9.34
C GLU A 177 -2.81 -14.55 9.42
N GLY A 178 -1.81 -14.27 8.58
CA GLY A 178 -1.10 -12.99 8.49
C GLY A 178 -0.29 -12.84 7.19
N THR A 179 0.18 -11.62 6.93
CA THR A 179 1.08 -11.29 5.81
C THR A 179 2.52 -11.09 6.31
N ALA A 180 3.44 -10.76 5.39
CA ALA A 180 4.79 -10.32 5.74
C ALA A 180 4.87 -8.80 6.08
N GLY A 181 3.74 -8.10 6.16
CA GLY A 181 3.65 -6.67 6.46
C GLY A 181 2.55 -5.95 5.67
N CYS A 182 2.14 -6.49 4.53
CA CYS A 182 1.04 -5.98 3.72
C CYS A 182 -0.34 -6.05 4.39
N VAL A 183 -1.32 -5.37 3.81
CA VAL A 183 -2.74 -5.46 4.14
C VAL A 183 -3.45 -6.23 3.02
N ALA A 184 -3.79 -7.49 3.28
CA ALA A 184 -4.50 -8.32 2.31
C ALA A 184 -6.02 -8.26 2.53
N MET A 185 -6.79 -8.24 1.45
CA MET A 185 -8.25 -8.25 1.44
C MET A 185 -8.80 -9.20 0.37
N GLN A 186 -10.11 -9.40 0.34
CA GLN A 186 -10.74 -10.22 -0.70
C GLN A 186 -10.57 -9.58 -2.07
N ASP A 187 -10.60 -10.41 -3.12
CA ASP A 187 -10.30 -9.97 -4.48
C ASP A 187 -11.29 -8.91 -4.99
N ASP A 188 -12.58 -9.05 -4.66
CA ASP A 188 -13.59 -8.07 -5.04
C ASP A 188 -13.46 -6.76 -4.24
N ASP A 189 -13.08 -6.86 -2.96
CA ASP A 189 -12.83 -5.69 -2.11
C ASP A 189 -11.66 -4.87 -2.64
N VAL A 190 -10.55 -5.51 -3.05
CA VAL A 190 -9.40 -4.77 -3.61
C VAL A 190 -9.74 -4.18 -4.97
N ARG A 191 -10.56 -4.83 -5.79
CA ARG A 191 -11.01 -4.27 -7.08
C ARG A 191 -11.82 -3.00 -6.88
N GLU A 192 -12.74 -3.01 -5.92
CA GLU A 192 -13.52 -1.84 -5.57
C GLU A 192 -12.63 -0.71 -5.01
N LEU A 193 -11.76 -1.04 -4.05
CA LEU A 193 -10.85 -0.07 -3.46
C LEU A 193 -9.91 0.52 -4.52
N PHE A 194 -9.32 -0.32 -5.38
CA PHE A 194 -8.42 0.10 -6.45
C PHE A 194 -9.13 1.00 -7.46
N ALA A 195 -10.41 0.77 -7.77
CA ALA A 195 -11.15 1.65 -8.67
C ALA A 195 -11.42 3.04 -8.04
N ALA A 196 -11.75 3.09 -6.75
CA ALA A 196 -12.21 4.30 -6.09
C ALA A 196 -11.09 5.19 -5.51
N ILE A 197 -9.95 4.60 -5.13
CA ILE A 197 -8.90 5.31 -4.39
C ILE A 197 -7.83 5.88 -5.35
N PRO A 198 -7.68 7.22 -5.46
CA PRO A 198 -6.62 7.84 -6.26
C PRO A 198 -5.25 7.79 -5.57
N LEU A 199 -4.19 8.02 -6.35
CA LEU A 199 -2.85 8.29 -5.81
C LEU A 199 -2.88 9.52 -4.89
N GLY A 200 -2.06 9.52 -3.84
CA GLY A 200 -2.02 10.56 -2.82
C GLY A 200 -3.13 10.46 -1.77
N THR A 201 -4.05 9.49 -1.88
CA THR A 201 -5.08 9.29 -0.85
C THR A 201 -4.43 8.98 0.50
N PRO A 202 -4.76 9.73 1.58
CA PRO A 202 -4.24 9.47 2.91
C PRO A 202 -4.64 8.08 3.42
N VAL A 203 -3.70 7.41 4.07
CA VAL A 203 -3.87 6.10 4.71
C VAL A 203 -3.29 6.16 6.12
N GLU A 204 -4.15 5.99 7.11
CA GLU A 204 -3.74 5.86 8.50
C GLU A 204 -3.78 4.39 8.91
N ILE A 205 -2.72 3.89 9.56
CA ILE A 205 -2.69 2.54 10.12
C ILE A 205 -2.55 2.63 11.64
N ARG A 206 -3.52 2.06 12.35
CA ARG A 206 -3.65 2.06 13.81
C ARG A 206 -3.40 0.65 14.38
N PRO A 207 -2.99 0.56 15.66
CA PRO A 207 -2.88 -0.70 16.39
C PRO A 207 -4.09 -1.63 16.29
#